data_AF-A6EQP3-F1
#
_entry.id   AF-A6EQP3-F1
#
_cell.length_a   1.000
_cell.length_b   1.000
_cell.length_c   1.000
_cell.angle_alpha   90.00
_cell.angle_beta   90.00
_cell.angle_gamma   90.00
#
_symmetry.space_group_name_H-M   'P 1'
#
loop_
_entity.id
_entity.type
_entity.pdbx_description
1 polymer ?
#
loop_
_entity_poly.entity_id
_entity_poly.type
_entity_poly.pdbx_seq_one_letter_code
_entity_poly.pdbx_strand_id
1 'polypeptide(L)'
;MKRISLHIASIVLIAGLFMACNNTTKDKESTKTEMRQKDGKEHPPKGHRKGKEDGKEHPPKGHRKGKEDGKGHPPKGDRKGPPKGGDHSPEQTKTLEEIGGYKIGEVAADFDLKNVDGSQFSLANIDNAKGYIVVFTCNECPFSKMYEDRLINLHNEYAPKGYSVVAINPNAVPDNEKENFESMQKRAQEKNFPFVYLADDKQEVSPKYGAVRTPHVFILDAERKVQYIGTIDDNSRSEKDVTVNYIDKAIQALENGTKVDPNYTKAIGCPIKIASK
;
A
#
# COMPACT_ATOMS: atom_id res chain seq x y z
N MET A 1 -17.56 2.93 76.57
CA MET A 1 -18.56 3.99 76.33
C MET A 1 -18.30 4.56 74.93
N LYS A 2 -18.94 4.01 73.87
CA LYS A 2 -20.07 4.60 73.10
C LYS A 2 -19.84 6.10 72.83
N ARG A 3 -19.77 6.62 71.59
CA ARG A 3 -20.82 6.51 70.55
C ARG A 3 -20.26 6.65 69.12
N ILE A 4 -20.89 5.85 68.25
CA ILE A 4 -20.90 5.87 66.79
C ILE A 4 -22.04 6.80 66.33
N SER A 5 -21.87 7.54 65.22
CA SER A 5 -22.93 8.15 64.40
C SER A 5 -22.33 8.29 62.99
N LEU A 6 -22.69 7.54 61.95
CA LEU A 6 -23.98 7.20 61.31
C LEU A 6 -24.64 8.39 60.60
N HIS A 7 -24.25 8.63 59.34
CA HIS A 7 -25.02 9.34 58.30
C HIS A 7 -24.99 8.42 57.06
N ILE A 8 -25.96 7.52 56.92
CA ILE A 8 -27.16 7.62 56.06
C ILE A 8 -26.82 7.79 54.58
N ALA A 9 -26.99 6.68 53.87
CA ALA A 9 -26.96 6.55 52.42
C ALA A 9 -28.14 7.27 51.76
N SER A 10 -27.91 7.83 50.58
CA SER A 10 -28.98 8.15 49.61
C SER A 10 -28.68 7.39 48.33
N ILE A 11 -29.35 6.25 48.20
CA ILE A 11 -29.46 5.44 47.00
C ILE A 11 -30.50 6.12 46.11
N VAL A 12 -30.13 6.50 44.90
CA VAL A 12 -31.10 6.85 43.84
C VAL A 12 -31.12 5.68 42.85
N LEU A 13 -32.12 4.83 43.04
CA LEU A 13 -32.58 3.85 42.05
C LEU A 13 -33.36 4.63 40.97
N ILE A 14 -32.91 4.59 39.72
CA ILE A 14 -33.76 4.90 38.56
C ILE A 14 -34.01 3.58 37.86
N ALA A 15 -35.17 2.98 38.16
CA ALA A 15 -35.74 1.88 37.42
C ALA A 15 -37.05 2.34 36.77
N GLY A 16 -37.09 2.26 35.44
CA GLY A 16 -38.28 1.93 34.67
C GLY A 16 -39.21 3.08 34.25
N LEU A 17 -39.23 3.37 32.95
CA LEU A 17 -40.50 3.41 32.23
C LEU A 17 -40.32 2.92 30.78
N PHE A 18 -40.65 1.65 30.57
CA PHE A 18 -41.07 1.13 29.27
C PHE A 18 -42.47 1.69 29.00
N MET A 19 -42.67 2.32 27.84
CA MET A 19 -44.01 2.46 27.29
C MET A 19 -43.94 2.36 25.77
N ALA A 20 -44.43 1.23 25.27
CA ALA A 20 -44.78 1.02 23.88
C ALA A 20 -46.14 1.67 23.61
N CYS A 21 -46.25 2.41 22.50
CA CYS A 21 -47.51 2.66 21.83
C CYS A 21 -47.33 2.44 20.33
N ASN A 22 -48.03 1.42 19.84
CA ASN A 22 -48.27 1.15 18.43
C ASN A 22 -49.54 1.88 17.95
N ASN A 23 -49.63 2.01 16.62
CA ASN A 23 -50.80 2.18 15.75
C ASN A 23 -51.46 3.58 15.68
N THR A 24 -51.54 4.16 14.49
CA THR A 24 -52.56 3.78 13.48
C THR A 24 -52.34 4.49 12.14
N THR A 25 -52.51 3.68 11.11
CA THR A 25 -52.88 3.91 9.71
C THR A 25 -53.74 5.15 9.39
N LYS A 26 -53.50 5.74 8.21
CA LYS A 26 -54.57 6.03 7.25
C LYS A 26 -54.06 6.15 5.81
N ASP A 27 -54.74 5.39 4.96
CA ASP A 27 -54.55 5.20 3.52
C ASP A 27 -55.01 6.37 2.66
N LYS A 28 -54.55 6.37 1.39
CA LYS A 28 -55.28 6.68 0.13
C LYS A 28 -54.34 6.33 -1.04
N GLU A 29 -54.42 5.14 -1.63
CA GLU A 29 -55.26 4.77 -2.80
C GLU A 29 -54.90 5.58 -4.07
N SER A 30 -54.03 5.05 -4.94
CA SER A 30 -54.33 4.31 -6.19
C SER A 30 -54.94 5.15 -7.31
N THR A 31 -54.19 5.29 -8.40
CA THR A 31 -54.73 5.13 -9.77
C THR A 31 -53.68 4.52 -10.68
N LYS A 32 -53.97 3.29 -11.11
CA LYS A 32 -53.35 2.57 -12.22
C LYS A 32 -54.08 2.99 -13.51
N THR A 33 -53.36 3.30 -14.57
CA THR A 33 -53.90 3.25 -15.93
C THR A 33 -52.92 2.47 -16.80
N GLU A 34 -53.48 1.46 -17.46
CA GLU A 34 -52.84 0.45 -18.27
C GLU A 34 -53.06 0.76 -19.76
N MET A 35 -52.38 -0.01 -20.62
CA MET A 35 -52.43 -0.08 -22.09
C MET A 35 -51.47 0.90 -22.79
N ARG A 36 -50.61 0.47 -23.73
CA ARG A 36 -50.85 -0.53 -24.79
C ARG A 36 -49.53 -1.09 -25.36
N GLN A 37 -49.43 -2.41 -25.53
CA GLN A 37 -48.53 -3.06 -26.51
C GLN A 37 -49.00 -2.74 -27.94
N LYS A 38 -48.07 -2.68 -28.90
CA LYS A 38 -48.18 -3.37 -30.20
C LYS A 38 -46.90 -3.24 -31.05
N ASP A 39 -46.51 -4.40 -31.59
CA ASP A 39 -45.86 -4.69 -32.88
C ASP A 39 -44.45 -4.09 -33.11
N GLY A 40 -43.36 -4.84 -33.33
CA GLY A 40 -43.19 -6.06 -34.10
C GLY A 40 -42.55 -5.73 -35.45
N LYS A 41 -41.26 -6.07 -35.66
CA LYS A 41 -40.66 -6.52 -36.94
C LYS A 41 -39.17 -6.86 -36.82
N GLU A 42 -38.84 -8.07 -37.24
CA GLU A 42 -37.51 -8.65 -37.42
C GLU A 42 -36.82 -8.20 -38.72
N HIS A 43 -35.47 -8.17 -38.68
CA HIS A 43 -34.45 -8.60 -39.68
C HIS A 43 -34.40 -7.99 -41.11
N PRO A 44 -33.22 -7.91 -41.79
CA PRO A 44 -32.14 -8.93 -41.84
C PRO A 44 -30.67 -8.44 -41.83
N PRO A 45 -29.69 -9.38 -41.81
CA PRO A 45 -28.27 -9.10 -41.98
C PRO A 45 -27.80 -9.27 -43.44
N LYS A 46 -26.69 -8.60 -43.79
CA LYS A 46 -25.57 -9.04 -44.65
C LYS A 46 -24.98 -7.87 -45.46
N GLY A 47 -23.65 -7.83 -45.51
CA GLY A 47 -22.89 -6.96 -46.40
C GLY A 47 -21.40 -7.29 -46.41
N HIS A 48 -21.03 -8.38 -47.10
CA HIS A 48 -19.67 -8.59 -47.59
C HIS A 48 -19.32 -7.53 -48.64
N ARG A 49 -18.08 -7.02 -48.63
CA ARG A 49 -17.38 -6.61 -49.86
C ARG A 49 -15.91 -7.04 -49.81
N LYS A 50 -15.59 -7.93 -50.74
CA LYS A 50 -14.26 -8.21 -51.33
C LYS A 50 -13.90 -7.12 -52.35
N GLY A 51 -12.61 -6.90 -52.55
CA GLY A 51 -12.00 -6.29 -53.74
C GLY A 51 -10.51 -6.01 -53.50
N LYS A 52 -9.61 -6.91 -53.94
CA LYS A 52 -8.81 -6.88 -55.19
C LYS A 52 -7.53 -6.03 -55.00
N GLU A 53 -6.37 -6.62 -54.73
CA GLU A 53 -5.39 -7.19 -55.68
C GLU A 53 -5.10 -6.29 -56.88
N ASP A 54 -3.86 -5.79 -56.95
CA ASP A 54 -3.10 -5.57 -58.18
C ASP A 54 -1.62 -5.85 -57.87
N GLY A 55 -1.12 -6.99 -58.36
CA GLY A 55 0.30 -7.31 -58.42
C GLY A 55 0.94 -6.82 -59.72
N LYS A 56 2.22 -6.49 -59.67
CA LYS A 56 3.13 -6.53 -60.83
C LYS A 56 4.49 -7.09 -60.40
N GLU A 57 4.88 -8.17 -61.06
CA GLU A 57 6.15 -8.90 -60.93
C GLU A 57 7.30 -8.25 -61.74
N HIS A 58 8.49 -8.16 -61.10
CA HIS A 58 9.89 -8.53 -61.47
C HIS A 58 10.35 -8.88 -62.92
N PRO A 59 11.67 -9.09 -63.26
CA PRO A 59 13.03 -8.79 -62.67
C PRO A 59 14.05 -8.27 -63.78
N PRO A 60 15.42 -8.43 -63.81
CA PRO A 60 16.41 -8.99 -62.87
C PRO A 60 17.78 -8.26 -62.64
N LYS A 61 18.43 -8.68 -61.53
CA LYS A 61 19.87 -8.89 -61.22
C LYS A 61 20.93 -7.81 -61.52
N GLY A 62 21.50 -7.27 -60.43
CA GLY A 62 22.86 -6.74 -60.35
C GLY A 62 23.52 -7.11 -59.03
N HIS A 63 24.67 -7.77 -59.08
CA HIS A 63 25.45 -8.23 -57.92
C HIS A 63 25.90 -7.10 -57.00
N ARG A 64 25.62 -7.20 -55.69
CA ARG A 64 26.49 -6.63 -54.64
C ARG A 64 26.71 -7.65 -53.54
N LYS A 65 27.99 -7.90 -53.27
CA LYS A 65 28.53 -8.80 -52.26
C LYS A 65 28.19 -8.32 -50.85
N GLY A 66 27.66 -9.25 -50.04
CA GLY A 66 28.09 -9.53 -48.67
C GLY A 66 27.90 -8.47 -47.59
N LYS A 67 26.84 -8.64 -46.79
CA LYS A 67 26.95 -8.65 -45.32
C LYS A 67 25.73 -9.38 -44.79
N GLU A 68 25.92 -10.62 -44.36
CA GLU A 68 24.88 -11.38 -43.66
C GLU A 68 24.77 -10.89 -42.23
N ASP A 69 23.59 -10.39 -41.93
CA ASP A 69 23.03 -10.07 -40.62
C ASP A 69 22.74 -11.39 -39.86
N GLY A 70 23.82 -11.96 -39.33
CA GLY A 70 23.77 -13.09 -38.41
C GLY A 70 23.37 -12.65 -37.01
N LYS A 71 22.17 -13.05 -36.59
CA LYS A 71 21.76 -13.14 -35.19
C LYS A 71 22.75 -14.01 -34.42
N GLY A 72 23.61 -13.40 -33.61
CA GLY A 72 24.36 -14.06 -32.55
C GLY A 72 23.81 -13.60 -31.21
N HIS A 73 23.27 -14.51 -30.39
CA HIS A 73 23.24 -14.28 -28.96
C HIS A 73 24.69 -14.06 -28.50
N PRO A 74 25.01 -13.02 -27.71
CA PRO A 74 26.35 -12.94 -27.13
C PRO A 74 26.60 -14.21 -26.31
N PRO A 75 27.81 -14.79 -26.37
CA PRO A 75 28.12 -15.98 -25.59
C PRO A 75 27.82 -15.73 -24.12
N LYS A 76 27.36 -16.76 -23.40
CA LYS A 76 27.29 -16.77 -21.93
C LYS A 76 28.70 -16.72 -21.36
N GLY A 77 29.43 -15.64 -21.61
CA GLY A 77 30.53 -15.20 -20.78
C GLY A 77 29.93 -14.68 -19.48
N ASP A 78 30.66 -14.88 -18.39
CA ASP A 78 30.27 -14.45 -17.05
C ASP A 78 29.75 -13.03 -17.11
N ARG A 79 28.42 -12.86 -17.07
CA ARG A 79 27.85 -11.55 -16.78
C ARG A 79 28.26 -11.31 -15.34
N LYS A 80 29.37 -10.57 -15.14
CA LYS A 80 29.63 -9.93 -13.86
C LYS A 80 28.32 -9.26 -13.50
N GLY A 81 27.70 -9.74 -12.42
CA GLY A 81 26.49 -9.13 -11.89
C GLY A 81 26.74 -7.62 -11.71
N PRO A 82 25.67 -6.81 -11.65
CA PRO A 82 25.83 -5.39 -11.34
C PRO A 82 26.78 -5.26 -10.13
N PRO A 83 27.74 -4.31 -10.17
CA PRO A 83 28.71 -4.15 -9.09
C PRO A 83 28.01 -4.19 -7.75
N LYS A 84 28.57 -4.91 -6.76
CA LYS A 84 28.03 -4.89 -5.41
C LYS A 84 28.21 -3.47 -4.86
N GLY A 85 27.11 -2.76 -4.70
CA GLY A 85 27.08 -1.40 -4.17
C GLY A 85 26.95 -0.30 -5.24
N GLY A 86 26.52 0.87 -4.80
CA GLY A 86 26.20 2.03 -5.64
C GLY A 86 24.69 2.30 -5.75
N ASP A 87 24.33 3.43 -6.33
CA ASP A 87 22.93 3.92 -6.39
C ASP A 87 21.99 2.99 -7.19
N HIS A 88 22.54 2.06 -7.97
CA HIS A 88 21.80 1.08 -8.75
C HIS A 88 21.60 -0.27 -8.02
N SER A 89 22.24 -0.48 -6.86
CA SER A 89 21.99 -1.67 -6.04
C SER A 89 20.55 -1.63 -5.51
N PRO A 90 19.76 -2.70 -5.62
CA PRO A 90 18.44 -2.77 -5.01
C PRO A 90 18.54 -2.87 -3.48
N GLU A 91 19.61 -3.44 -2.96
CA GLU A 91 19.86 -3.54 -1.51
C GLU A 91 20.47 -2.24 -0.98
N GLN A 92 20.00 -1.79 0.18
CA GLN A 92 20.63 -0.68 0.88
C GLN A 92 22.06 -1.01 1.32
N THR A 93 22.95 -0.04 1.13
CA THR A 93 24.39 -0.21 1.35
C THR A 93 24.88 0.45 2.64
N LYS A 94 24.26 1.56 3.04
CA LYS A 94 24.59 2.30 4.26
C LYS A 94 24.00 1.63 5.50
N THR A 95 24.66 1.77 6.64
CA THR A 95 24.10 1.35 7.95
C THR A 95 23.03 2.33 8.44
N LEU A 96 22.25 1.93 9.45
CA LEU A 96 21.28 2.83 10.08
C LEU A 96 21.96 4.08 10.65
N GLU A 97 23.15 3.94 11.23
CA GLU A 97 23.93 5.06 11.76
C GLU A 97 24.37 6.03 10.66
N GLU A 98 24.76 5.52 9.49
CA GLU A 98 25.17 6.35 8.35
C GLU A 98 23.98 7.02 7.65
N ILE A 99 22.81 6.38 7.66
CA ILE A 99 21.56 6.92 7.11
C ILE A 99 21.02 8.03 8.02
N GLY A 100 21.08 7.84 9.34
CA GLY A 100 20.39 8.67 10.31
C GLY A 100 18.90 8.33 10.41
N GLY A 101 18.13 9.20 11.07
CA GLY A 101 16.73 8.94 11.41
C GLY A 101 16.58 8.13 12.69
N TYR A 102 15.40 7.54 12.88
CA TYR A 102 15.09 6.80 14.10
C TYR A 102 15.91 5.52 14.25
N LYS A 103 16.31 5.27 15.50
CA LYS A 103 16.97 4.02 15.92
C LYS A 103 15.97 3.09 16.60
N ILE A 104 16.33 1.81 16.69
CA ILE A 104 15.58 0.84 17.49
C ILE A 104 15.45 1.36 18.94
N GLY A 105 14.22 1.38 19.44
CA GLY A 105 13.84 1.85 20.77
C GLY A 105 13.49 3.34 20.85
N GLU A 106 13.79 4.15 19.83
CA GLU A 106 13.39 5.57 19.82
C GLU A 106 11.90 5.72 19.52
N VAL A 107 11.27 6.74 20.11
CA VAL A 107 9.86 7.04 19.88
C VAL A 107 9.73 7.83 18.58
N ALA A 108 9.03 7.26 17.60
CA ALA A 108 8.69 7.97 16.38
C ALA A 108 7.71 9.11 16.68
N ALA A 109 8.03 10.30 16.15
CA ALA A 109 7.14 11.44 16.21
C ALA A 109 5.89 11.15 15.36
N ASP A 110 4.76 11.73 15.78
CA ASP A 110 3.58 11.73 14.93
C ASP A 110 3.79 12.65 13.71
N PHE A 111 2.92 12.52 12.72
CA PHE A 111 2.92 13.33 11.50
C PHE A 111 1.49 13.69 11.11
N ASP A 112 1.32 14.68 10.24
CA ASP A 112 0.02 15.00 9.66
C ASP A 112 0.16 15.04 8.14
N LEU A 113 -0.22 13.95 7.48
CA LEU A 113 -0.05 13.78 6.04
C LEU A 113 -1.40 13.60 5.36
N LYS A 114 -1.48 14.05 4.10
CA LYS A 114 -2.68 13.92 3.28
C LYS A 114 -2.86 12.49 2.80
N ASN A 115 -3.98 11.86 3.15
CA ASN A 115 -4.40 10.55 2.67
C ASN A 115 -5.04 10.66 1.28
N VAL A 116 -5.03 9.57 0.49
CA VAL A 116 -5.62 9.50 -0.85
C VAL A 116 -7.12 9.81 -0.92
N ASP A 117 -7.87 9.71 0.18
CA ASP A 117 -9.27 10.16 0.22
C ASP A 117 -9.41 11.70 0.39
N GLY A 118 -8.30 12.40 0.53
CA GLY A 118 -8.23 13.85 0.72
C GLY A 118 -8.24 14.29 2.19
N SER A 119 -8.45 13.38 3.13
CA SER A 119 -8.37 13.67 4.57
C SER A 119 -6.92 13.80 5.06
N GLN A 120 -6.76 14.39 6.23
CA GLN A 120 -5.50 14.44 6.96
C GLN A 120 -5.42 13.26 7.93
N PHE A 121 -4.24 12.66 8.06
CA PHE A 121 -4.04 11.46 8.88
C PHE A 121 -2.72 11.51 9.66
N SER A 122 -2.80 11.07 10.92
CA SER A 122 -1.72 10.86 11.87
C SER A 122 -1.79 9.46 12.48
N LEU A 123 -0.70 8.98 13.08
CA LEU A 123 -0.70 7.70 13.81
C LEU A 123 -1.69 7.75 14.99
N ALA A 124 -1.86 8.91 15.61
CA ALA A 124 -2.82 9.09 16.70
C ALA A 124 -4.29 8.96 16.26
N ASN A 125 -4.60 8.94 14.96
CA ASN A 125 -5.96 8.64 14.47
C ASN A 125 -6.34 7.15 14.58
N ILE A 126 -5.39 6.27 14.90
CA ILE A 126 -5.66 4.84 15.10
C ILE A 126 -5.97 4.58 16.57
N ASP A 127 -7.26 4.50 16.89
CA ASP A 127 -7.71 4.19 18.24
C ASP A 127 -7.26 2.81 18.70
N ASN A 128 -6.81 2.71 19.96
CA ASN A 128 -6.40 1.46 20.60
C ASN A 128 -5.35 0.64 19.83
N ALA A 129 -4.47 1.31 19.08
CA ALA A 129 -3.38 0.66 18.37
C ALA A 129 -2.48 -0.12 19.35
N LYS A 130 -2.21 -1.39 19.03
CA LYS A 130 -1.18 -2.21 19.72
C LYS A 130 0.20 -2.01 19.10
N GLY A 131 0.24 -1.50 17.88
CA GLY A 131 1.43 -1.08 17.17
C GLY A 131 1.08 -0.62 15.77
N TYR A 132 2.10 -0.32 14.97
CA TYR A 132 1.95 0.30 13.65
C TYR A 132 2.91 -0.35 12.66
N ILE A 133 2.44 -0.64 11.46
CA ILE A 133 3.26 -1.11 10.35
C ILE A 133 3.43 0.07 9.38
N VAL A 134 4.46 0.90 9.61
CA VAL A 134 4.72 2.06 8.76
C VAL A 134 5.57 1.62 7.56
N VAL A 135 5.08 1.88 6.35
CA VAL A 135 5.74 1.42 5.11
C VAL A 135 5.95 2.59 4.18
N PHE A 136 7.22 2.93 3.91
CA PHE A 136 7.56 3.84 2.83
C PHE A 136 7.53 3.08 1.51
N THR A 137 6.62 3.42 0.61
CA THR A 137 6.42 2.76 -0.70
C THR A 137 6.24 3.82 -1.81
N CYS A 138 6.02 3.40 -3.06
CA CYS A 138 5.73 4.31 -4.16
C CYS A 138 4.98 3.58 -5.28
N ASN A 139 4.50 4.34 -6.27
CA ASN A 139 3.68 3.83 -7.36
C ASN A 139 4.50 3.27 -8.53
N GLU A 140 5.72 3.76 -8.77
CA GLU A 140 6.49 3.41 -9.97
C GLU A 140 7.45 2.23 -9.75
N CYS A 141 8.06 2.14 -8.56
CA CYS A 141 9.11 1.18 -8.30
C CYS A 141 8.63 -0.27 -8.51
N PRO A 142 9.33 -1.09 -9.32
CA PRO A 142 8.97 -2.49 -9.51
C PRO A 142 8.90 -3.29 -8.21
N PHE A 143 9.77 -2.99 -7.24
CA PHE A 143 9.75 -3.62 -5.92
C PHE A 143 8.47 -3.26 -5.16
N SER A 144 8.13 -1.97 -5.04
CA SER A 144 6.88 -1.55 -4.40
C SER A 144 5.66 -2.23 -5.02
N LYS A 145 5.57 -2.30 -6.35
CA LYS A 145 4.48 -2.98 -7.06
C LYS A 145 4.40 -4.48 -6.73
N MET A 146 5.54 -5.17 -6.64
CA MET A 146 5.58 -6.60 -6.27
C MET A 146 5.09 -6.86 -4.84
N TYR A 147 5.16 -5.86 -3.97
CA TYR A 147 4.78 -5.98 -2.56
C TYR A 147 3.35 -5.50 -2.26
N GLU A 148 2.64 -4.86 -3.18
CA GLU A 148 1.30 -4.31 -2.92
C GLU A 148 0.30 -5.35 -2.41
N ASP A 149 0.21 -6.51 -3.06
CA ASP A 149 -0.69 -7.59 -2.63
C ASP A 149 -0.29 -8.13 -1.25
N ARG A 150 1.02 -8.17 -0.95
CA ARG A 150 1.51 -8.57 0.36
C ARG A 150 1.16 -7.54 1.44
N LEU A 151 1.24 -6.25 1.13
CA LEU A 151 0.83 -5.18 2.05
C LEU A 151 -0.68 -5.21 2.30
N ILE A 152 -1.49 -5.50 1.29
CA ILE A 152 -2.94 -5.70 1.43
C ILE A 152 -3.21 -6.88 2.37
N ASN A 153 -2.55 -8.02 2.14
CA ASN A 153 -2.68 -9.22 2.97
C ASN A 153 -2.25 -8.95 4.43
N LEU A 154 -1.10 -8.30 4.63
CA LEU A 154 -0.62 -7.89 5.94
C LEU A 154 -1.63 -6.99 6.66
N HIS A 155 -2.17 -5.97 5.99
CA HIS A 155 -3.16 -5.10 6.61
C HIS A 155 -4.42 -5.86 7.00
N ASN A 156 -4.96 -6.68 6.09
CA ASN A 156 -6.18 -7.45 6.35
C ASN A 156 -6.01 -8.44 7.51
N GLU A 157 -4.80 -9.00 7.67
CA GLU A 157 -4.50 -9.90 8.78
C GLU A 157 -4.31 -9.16 10.12
N TYR A 158 -3.57 -8.05 10.12
CA TYR A 158 -3.03 -7.45 11.34
C TYR A 158 -3.78 -6.21 11.82
N ALA A 159 -4.47 -5.48 10.95
CA ALA A 159 -5.31 -4.36 11.38
C ALA A 159 -6.40 -4.79 12.39
N PRO A 160 -7.13 -5.91 12.19
CA PRO A 160 -8.07 -6.41 13.19
C PRO A 160 -7.42 -6.82 14.52
N LYS A 161 -6.11 -7.12 14.52
CA LYS A 161 -5.34 -7.46 15.73
C LYS A 161 -4.79 -6.22 16.46
N GLY A 162 -4.90 -5.04 15.84
CA GLY A 162 -4.44 -3.75 16.38
C GLY A 162 -3.13 -3.24 15.77
N TYR A 163 -2.69 -3.78 14.63
CA TYR A 163 -1.46 -3.41 13.93
C TYR A 163 -1.75 -3.03 12.47
N SER A 164 -2.27 -1.83 12.26
CA SER A 164 -2.61 -1.35 10.92
C SER A 164 -1.38 -1.00 10.10
N VAL A 165 -1.42 -1.34 8.80
CA VAL A 165 -0.51 -0.78 7.80
C VAL A 165 -0.82 0.70 7.57
N VAL A 166 0.23 1.52 7.60
CA VAL A 166 0.23 2.94 7.26
C VAL A 166 1.25 3.14 6.15
N ALA A 167 0.78 3.26 4.90
CA ALA A 167 1.66 3.43 3.75
C ALA A 167 1.93 4.91 3.49
N ILE A 168 3.19 5.27 3.22
CA ILE A 168 3.62 6.64 2.94
C ILE A 168 4.38 6.65 1.61
N ASN A 169 4.00 7.54 0.69
CA ASN A 169 4.74 7.80 -0.53
C ASN A 169 5.62 9.05 -0.37
N PRO A 170 6.95 8.89 -0.21
CA PRO A 170 7.89 10.00 -0.13
C PRO A 170 8.24 10.59 -1.50
N ASN A 171 7.82 9.95 -2.59
CA ASN A 171 8.06 10.43 -3.95
C ASN A 171 6.89 11.27 -4.49
N ALA A 172 5.89 11.57 -3.65
CA ALA A 172 4.62 12.22 -4.00
C ALA A 172 4.73 13.73 -4.30
N VAL A 173 5.78 14.13 -4.98
CA VAL A 173 6.01 15.51 -5.39
C VAL A 173 5.08 15.89 -6.56
N PRO A 174 4.53 17.13 -6.60
CA PRO A 174 3.56 17.55 -7.61
C PRO A 174 4.01 17.32 -9.07
N ASP A 175 5.28 17.59 -9.36
CA ASP A 175 5.83 17.53 -10.73
C ASP A 175 6.17 16.09 -11.20
N ASN A 176 5.99 15.09 -10.35
CA ASN A 176 6.20 13.70 -10.71
C ASN A 176 4.87 13.04 -11.07
N GLU A 177 4.49 13.08 -12.34
CA GLU A 177 3.20 12.59 -12.85
C GLU A 177 2.85 11.15 -12.43
N LYS A 178 3.84 10.30 -12.12
CA LYS A 178 3.63 8.90 -11.73
C LYS A 178 3.46 8.71 -10.22
N GLU A 179 3.90 9.67 -9.42
CA GLU A 179 3.93 9.56 -7.96
C GLU A 179 3.08 10.62 -7.28
N ASN A 180 2.68 11.67 -7.99
CA ASN A 180 1.86 12.74 -7.45
C ASN A 180 0.54 12.22 -6.85
N PHE A 181 -0.13 13.11 -6.11
CA PHE A 181 -1.32 12.76 -5.36
C PHE A 181 -2.42 12.11 -6.21
N GLU A 182 -2.68 12.63 -7.42
CA GLU A 182 -3.67 12.04 -8.34
C GLU A 182 -3.31 10.60 -8.74
N SER A 183 -2.04 10.35 -9.07
CA SER A 183 -1.55 9.00 -9.38
C SER A 183 -1.62 8.05 -8.18
N MET A 184 -1.39 8.56 -6.96
CA MET A 184 -1.61 7.77 -5.73
C MET A 184 -3.09 7.39 -5.55
N GLN A 185 -4.01 8.33 -5.77
CA GLN A 185 -5.46 8.07 -5.69
C GLN A 185 -5.87 6.99 -6.67
N LYS A 186 -5.44 7.13 -7.93
CA LYS A 186 -5.68 6.15 -8.99
C LYS A 186 -5.14 4.77 -8.60
N ARG A 187 -3.90 4.70 -8.10
CA ARG A 187 -3.28 3.43 -7.71
C ARG A 187 -4.01 2.76 -6.55
N ALA A 188 -4.38 3.53 -5.53
CA ALA A 188 -5.14 3.04 -4.38
C ALA A 188 -6.51 2.49 -4.79
N GLN A 189 -7.19 3.16 -5.73
CA GLN A 189 -8.45 2.69 -6.28
C GLN A 189 -8.28 1.42 -7.12
N GLU A 190 -7.28 1.36 -8.02
CA GLU A 190 -7.02 0.19 -8.87
C GLU A 190 -6.73 -1.08 -8.07
N LYS A 191 -5.98 -0.94 -6.96
CA LYS A 191 -5.59 -2.05 -6.10
C LYS A 191 -6.54 -2.27 -4.92
N ASN A 192 -7.52 -1.39 -4.73
CA ASN A 192 -8.41 -1.37 -3.56
C ASN A 192 -7.62 -1.45 -2.25
N PHE A 193 -6.67 -0.54 -2.05
CA PHE A 193 -5.88 -0.53 -0.82
C PHE A 193 -6.79 -0.37 0.41
N PRO A 194 -6.73 -1.30 1.38
CA PRO A 194 -7.55 -1.23 2.60
C PRO A 194 -6.92 -0.34 3.68
N PHE A 195 -5.65 0.04 3.49
CA PHE A 195 -4.87 0.89 4.38
C PHE A 195 -4.85 2.34 3.92
N VAL A 196 -4.52 3.25 4.83
CA VAL A 196 -4.21 4.64 4.47
C VAL A 196 -2.96 4.71 3.59
N TYR A 197 -3.00 5.57 2.59
CA TYR A 197 -1.88 5.83 1.69
C TYR A 197 -1.61 7.33 1.63
N LEU A 198 -0.53 7.74 2.29
CA LEU A 198 -0.26 9.12 2.66
C LEU A 198 0.81 9.73 1.76
N ALA A 199 0.63 10.98 1.34
CA ALA A 199 1.62 11.71 0.55
C ALA A 199 2.58 12.48 1.47
N ASP A 200 3.87 12.13 1.43
CA ASP A 200 4.96 12.93 2.04
C ASP A 200 5.57 13.82 0.96
N ASP A 201 4.76 14.75 0.45
CA ASP A 201 5.05 15.62 -0.70
C ASP A 201 6.23 16.58 -0.47
N LYS A 202 6.45 16.98 0.79
CA LYS A 202 7.57 17.82 1.23
C LYS A 202 8.77 17.02 1.73
N GLN A 203 8.68 15.69 1.78
CA GLN A 203 9.73 14.82 2.33
C GLN A 203 10.15 15.22 3.76
N GLU A 204 9.19 15.55 4.61
CA GLU A 204 9.44 15.92 6.01
C GLU A 204 9.42 14.70 6.94
N VAL A 205 8.75 13.62 6.54
CA VAL A 205 8.58 12.41 7.35
C VAL A 205 9.62 11.35 7.01
N SER A 206 9.85 11.07 5.73
CA SER A 206 10.81 10.05 5.30
C SER A 206 12.24 10.24 5.84
N PRO A 207 12.82 11.46 5.91
CA PRO A 207 14.15 11.65 6.51
C PRO A 207 14.17 11.42 8.02
N LYS A 208 13.09 11.75 8.75
CA LYS A 208 13.00 11.50 10.21
C LYS A 208 13.03 10.02 10.52
N TYR A 209 12.36 9.22 9.69
CA TYR A 209 12.41 7.77 9.78
C TYR A 209 13.73 7.17 9.29
N GLY A 210 14.56 7.91 8.54
CA GLY A 210 15.72 7.31 7.87
C GLY A 210 15.29 6.38 6.72
N ALA A 211 14.14 6.65 6.11
CA ALA A 211 13.69 5.88 4.97
C ALA A 211 14.55 6.23 3.75
N VAL A 212 15.17 5.21 3.13
CA VAL A 212 16.02 5.39 1.94
C VAL A 212 15.63 4.52 0.74
N ARG A 213 14.71 3.58 0.93
CA ARG A 213 14.24 2.64 -0.11
C ARG A 213 12.72 2.55 -0.16
N THR A 214 12.20 2.05 -1.27
CA THR A 214 10.79 1.68 -1.45
C THR A 214 10.67 0.24 -1.99
N PRO A 215 10.07 -0.70 -1.25
CA PRO A 215 9.52 -0.51 0.10
C PRO A 215 10.61 -0.45 1.19
N HIS A 216 10.29 0.21 2.32
CA HIS A 216 11.07 0.17 3.56
C HIS A 216 10.11 0.24 4.76
N VAL A 217 10.24 -0.71 5.69
CA VAL A 217 9.27 -0.93 6.77
C VAL A 217 9.86 -0.54 8.11
N PHE A 218 8.99 0.03 8.95
CA PHE A 218 9.23 0.33 10.35
C PHE A 218 8.08 -0.25 11.17
N ILE A 219 8.37 -1.14 12.12
CA ILE A 219 7.37 -1.60 13.09
C ILE A 219 7.51 -0.78 14.34
N LEU A 220 6.40 -0.17 14.76
CA LEU A 220 6.31 0.58 16.00
C LEU A 220 5.42 -0.16 17.00
N ASP A 221 5.75 -0.12 18.28
CA ASP A 221 4.84 -0.59 19.33
C ASP A 221 3.73 0.43 19.64
N ALA A 222 2.87 0.11 20.62
CA ALA A 222 1.76 0.97 21.05
C ALA A 222 2.22 2.37 21.51
N GLU A 223 3.45 2.50 22.00
CA GLU A 223 4.06 3.77 22.43
C GLU A 223 4.80 4.48 21.28
N ARG A 224 4.68 3.96 20.05
CA ARG A 224 5.39 4.37 18.84
C ARG A 224 6.91 4.19 18.91
N LYS A 225 7.44 3.35 19.80
CA LYS A 225 8.87 3.04 19.79
C LYS A 225 9.20 2.14 18.61
N VAL A 226 10.30 2.40 17.92
CA VAL A 226 10.73 1.59 16.77
C VAL A 226 11.25 0.23 17.26
N GLN A 227 10.61 -0.84 16.82
CA GLN A 227 10.95 -2.22 17.20
C GLN A 227 11.60 -3.00 16.06
N TYR A 228 11.33 -2.59 14.81
CA TYR A 228 11.94 -3.19 13.62
C TYR A 228 12.16 -2.14 12.52
N ILE A 229 13.26 -2.28 11.77
CA ILE A 229 13.54 -1.51 10.55
C ILE A 229 14.03 -2.46 9.45
N GLY A 230 13.44 -2.43 8.26
CA GLY A 230 14.00 -3.17 7.12
C GLY A 230 13.00 -3.61 6.04
N THR A 231 13.21 -4.81 5.49
CA THR A 231 12.36 -5.41 4.45
C THR A 231 11.13 -6.10 5.06
N ILE A 232 10.15 -6.43 4.22
CA ILE A 232 8.95 -7.18 4.62
C ILE A 232 9.32 -8.66 4.85
N ASP A 233 10.01 -9.24 3.88
CA ASP A 233 10.38 -10.65 3.83
C ASP A 233 11.74 -10.84 3.13
N ASP A 234 12.22 -12.07 3.09
CA ASP A 234 13.48 -12.46 2.49
C ASP A 234 13.46 -12.59 0.95
N ASN A 235 12.30 -12.41 0.29
CA ASN A 235 12.20 -12.60 -1.16
C ASN A 235 11.21 -11.67 -1.87
N SER A 236 11.74 -10.54 -2.34
CA SER A 236 10.98 -9.57 -3.15
C SER A 236 10.49 -10.08 -4.50
N ARG A 237 11.15 -11.09 -5.09
CA ARG A 237 10.86 -11.52 -6.47
C ARG A 237 9.77 -12.58 -6.55
N SER A 238 9.59 -13.37 -5.50
CA SER A 238 8.65 -14.48 -5.50
C SER A 238 8.07 -14.68 -4.11
N GLU A 239 6.77 -14.42 -3.98
CA GLU A 239 6.03 -14.60 -2.72
C GLU A 239 6.00 -16.08 -2.32
N LYS A 240 5.95 -16.99 -3.31
CA LYS A 240 5.94 -18.43 -3.09
C LYS A 240 7.25 -18.98 -2.54
N ASP A 241 8.34 -18.25 -2.75
CA ASP A 241 9.69 -18.63 -2.31
C ASP A 241 10.13 -17.81 -1.08
N VAL A 242 9.19 -17.13 -0.40
CA VAL A 242 9.44 -16.51 0.91
C VAL A 242 9.60 -17.61 1.94
N THR A 243 10.69 -17.55 2.71
CA THR A 243 10.93 -18.47 3.83
C THR A 243 10.87 -17.76 5.18
N VAL A 244 11.04 -16.43 5.19
CA VAL A 244 10.95 -15.61 6.39
C VAL A 244 10.15 -14.35 6.10
N ASN A 245 8.98 -14.23 6.75
CA ASN A 245 8.29 -12.96 6.90
C ASN A 245 8.78 -12.27 8.18
N TYR A 246 9.50 -11.16 8.03
CA TYR A 246 10.07 -10.44 9.17
C TYR A 246 9.02 -9.62 9.92
N ILE A 247 7.96 -9.19 9.23
CA ILE A 247 6.87 -8.43 9.84
C ILE A 247 6.06 -9.33 10.77
N ASP A 248 5.75 -10.54 10.32
CA ASP A 248 5.07 -11.56 11.15
C ASP A 248 5.88 -11.86 12.41
N LYS A 249 7.19 -12.07 12.26
CA LYS A 249 8.08 -12.32 13.40
C LYS A 249 8.11 -11.15 14.38
N ALA A 250 8.19 -9.93 13.87
CA ALA A 250 8.20 -8.73 14.70
C ALA A 250 6.89 -8.57 15.48
N ILE A 251 5.74 -8.70 14.81
CA ILE A 251 4.44 -8.59 15.46
C ILE A 251 4.23 -9.70 16.49
N GLN A 252 4.57 -10.95 16.15
CA GLN A 252 4.49 -12.06 17.12
C GLN A 252 5.38 -11.83 18.34
N ALA A 253 6.57 -11.25 18.17
CA ALA A 253 7.42 -10.91 19.31
C ALA A 253 6.76 -9.84 20.20
N LEU A 254 6.17 -8.80 19.60
CA LEU A 254 5.44 -7.77 20.35
C LEU A 254 4.22 -8.33 21.09
N GLU A 255 3.43 -9.18 20.44
CA GLU A 255 2.26 -9.83 21.05
C GLU A 255 2.66 -10.75 22.22
N ASN A 256 3.83 -11.37 22.14
CA ASN A 256 4.37 -12.23 23.21
C ASN A 256 5.20 -11.47 24.26
N GLY A 257 5.37 -10.15 24.11
CA GLY A 257 6.22 -9.35 24.99
C GLY A 257 7.70 -9.75 24.95
N THR A 258 8.16 -10.32 23.84
CA THR A 258 9.56 -10.72 23.63
C THR A 258 10.30 -9.73 22.73
N LYS A 259 11.63 -9.82 22.72
CA LYS A 259 12.47 -8.97 21.86
C LYS A 259 12.32 -9.39 20.40
N VAL A 260 12.11 -8.42 19.51
CA VAL A 260 12.14 -8.64 18.06
C VAL A 260 13.55 -9.08 17.63
N ASP A 261 13.64 -10.23 16.95
CA ASP A 261 14.89 -10.78 16.42
C ASP A 261 14.67 -11.46 15.04
N PRO A 262 15.30 -10.97 13.96
CA PRO A 262 16.12 -9.77 13.90
C PRO A 262 15.26 -8.50 14.03
N ASN A 263 15.75 -7.50 14.76
CA ASN A 263 15.14 -6.16 14.81
C ASN A 263 15.58 -5.25 13.65
N TYR A 264 16.50 -5.71 12.81
CA TYR A 264 16.96 -4.97 11.64
C TYR A 264 17.25 -5.92 10.48
N THR A 265 16.84 -5.51 9.29
CA THR A 265 17.30 -6.09 8.04
C THR A 265 17.60 -4.99 7.03
N LYS A 266 18.38 -5.33 6.00
CA LYS A 266 18.61 -4.40 4.91
C LYS A 266 17.36 -4.27 4.04
N ALA A 267 16.87 -3.05 3.85
CA ALA A 267 15.81 -2.77 2.89
C ALA A 267 16.26 -3.09 1.45
N ILE A 268 15.33 -3.62 0.66
CA ILE A 268 15.54 -3.98 -0.75
C ILE A 268 14.48 -3.28 -1.59
N GLY A 269 14.91 -2.37 -2.45
CA GLY A 269 14.03 -1.59 -3.29
C GLY A 269 14.73 -0.49 -4.07
N CYS A 270 13.93 0.30 -4.79
CA CYS A 270 14.43 1.51 -5.44
C CYS A 270 14.83 2.54 -4.38
N PRO A 271 15.85 3.37 -4.60
CA PRO A 271 16.10 4.55 -3.77
C PRO A 271 14.89 5.49 -3.74
N ILE A 272 14.64 6.12 -2.60
CA ILE A 272 13.70 7.25 -2.52
C ILE A 272 14.27 8.41 -3.36
N LYS A 273 13.43 9.02 -4.19
CA LYS A 273 13.80 10.12 -5.07
C LYS A 273 13.80 11.41 -4.26
N ILE A 274 14.98 11.92 -3.90
CA ILE A 274 15.09 13.18 -3.14
C ILE A 274 14.66 14.33 -4.06
N ALA A 275 13.70 15.14 -3.61
CA ALA A 275 13.30 16.35 -4.31
C ALA A 275 14.50 17.30 -4.39
N SER A 276 14.76 17.84 -5.59
CA SER A 276 15.76 18.91 -5.72
C SER A 276 15.23 20.13 -4.96
N LYS A 277 16.00 20.62 -3.98
CA LYS A 277 15.67 21.84 -3.24
C LYS A 277 15.70 23.07 -4.13
#